data_AF-A0A2R6E931-F1
#
_entry.id   AF-A0A2R6E931-F1
#
_cell.length_a   1.000
_cell.length_b   1.000
_cell.length_c   1.000
_cell.angle_alpha   90.00
_cell.angle_beta   90.00
_cell.angle_gamma   90.00
#
_symmetry.space_group_name_H-M   'P 1'
#
loop_
_entity.id
_entity.type
_entity.pdbx_description
1 polymer ?
#
loop_
_entity_poly.entity_id
_entity_poly.type
_entity_poly.pdbx_seq_one_letter_code
_entity_poly.pdbx_strand_id
1 'polypeptide(L)'
;RNYGHTVEHIDLHDHLRKGDEDRVLAQYSRSNQPLIVTYDDDFETDYEGSDYWGVLFLVDSDWTAIQVADVVHRILELYPPAELQGMNIVGREWM
;
A
#
# COMPACT_ATOMS: atom_id res chain seq x y z
N ARG A 1 -2.83 15.09 -4.05
CA ARG A 1 -2.97 15.95 -2.85
C ARG A 1 -1.92 15.51 -1.83
N ASN A 2 -1.34 16.41 -1.04
CA ASN A 2 -0.32 16.05 -0.04
C ASN A 2 -0.88 16.31 1.36
N TYR A 3 -0.88 15.27 2.19
CA TYR A 3 -1.45 15.28 3.55
C TYR A 3 -0.37 15.26 4.65
N GLY A 4 0.90 15.47 4.31
CA GLY A 4 2.04 15.41 5.24
C GLY A 4 2.64 14.02 5.40
N HIS A 5 2.16 13.03 4.65
CA HIS A 5 2.70 11.67 4.62
C HIS A 5 3.95 11.60 3.73
N THR A 6 4.94 10.79 4.13
CA THR A 6 6.03 10.41 3.24
C THR A 6 5.50 9.38 2.25
N VAL A 7 5.62 9.66 0.96
CA VAL A 7 5.12 8.79 -0.10
C VAL A 7 6.27 8.45 -1.03
N GLU A 8 6.48 7.16 -1.21
CA GLU A 8 7.48 6.61 -2.12
C GLU A 8 6.73 5.92 -3.27
N HIS A 9 6.85 6.46 -4.48
CA HIS A 9 6.23 5.86 -5.65
C HIS A 9 7.25 4.94 -6.33
N ILE A 10 6.87 3.70 -6.62
CA ILE A 10 7.79 2.69 -7.17
C ILE A 10 8.46 3.14 -8.48
N ASP A 11 7.74 3.76 -9.42
CA ASP A 11 8.34 4.34 -10.64
C ASP A 11 9.38 5.45 -10.40
N LEU A 12 9.41 6.05 -9.21
CA LEU A 12 10.28 7.18 -8.87
C LEU A 12 11.30 6.84 -7.76
N HIS A 13 11.36 5.59 -7.34
CA HIS A 13 12.24 5.15 -6.27
C HIS A 13 13.64 4.82 -6.80
N ASP A 14 14.68 5.14 -6.02
CA ASP A 14 16.08 4.87 -6.39
C ASP A 14 16.44 3.37 -6.49
N HIS A 15 15.63 2.50 -5.86
CA HIS A 15 15.96 1.08 -5.62
C HIS A 15 14.86 0.13 -6.06
N LEU A 16 13.59 0.55 -5.98
CA LEU A 16 12.45 -0.19 -6.49
C LEU A 16 12.07 0.33 -7.87
N ARG A 17 11.68 -0.55 -8.78
CA ARG A 17 11.25 -0.21 -10.13
C ARG A 17 9.99 -0.97 -10.49
N LYS A 18 9.17 -0.37 -11.35
CA LYS A 18 8.01 -1.05 -11.93
C LYS A 18 8.47 -2.28 -12.72
N GLY A 19 7.89 -3.44 -12.39
CA GLY A 19 8.27 -4.73 -12.97
C GLY A 19 9.38 -5.47 -12.21
N ASP A 20 9.88 -4.91 -11.11
CA ASP A 20 10.56 -5.74 -10.10
C ASP A 20 9.59 -6.76 -9.53
N GLU A 21 10.10 -7.92 -9.11
CA GLU A 21 9.29 -8.94 -8.43
C GLU A 21 8.71 -8.34 -7.14
N ASP A 22 7.42 -8.57 -6.90
CA ASP A 22 6.69 -8.09 -5.71
C ASP A 22 7.38 -8.48 -4.39
N ARG A 23 8.19 -9.54 -4.41
CA ARG A 23 9.01 -9.99 -3.30
C ARG A 23 9.98 -8.91 -2.81
N VAL A 24 10.54 -8.11 -3.71
CA VAL A 24 11.45 -7.01 -3.38
C VAL A 24 10.67 -5.92 -2.64
N LEU A 25 9.47 -5.62 -3.09
CA LEU A 25 8.57 -4.66 -2.45
C LEU A 25 8.12 -5.15 -1.06
N ALA A 26 7.74 -6.42 -0.94
CA ALA A 26 7.35 -7.02 0.33
C ALA A 26 8.50 -6.97 1.36
N GLN A 27 9.72 -7.34 0.96
CA GLN A 27 10.90 -7.27 1.84
C GLN A 27 11.25 -5.85 2.27
N TYR A 28 11.11 -4.88 1.35
CA TYR A 28 11.29 -3.47 1.66
C TYR A 28 10.27 -3.02 2.71
N SER A 29 8.98 -3.32 2.50
CA SER A 29 7.93 -3.04 3.49
C SER A 29 8.24 -3.65 4.85
N ARG A 30 8.65 -4.92 4.88
CA ARG A 30 8.98 -5.61 6.13
C ARG A 30 10.14 -4.96 6.89
N SER A 31 11.16 -4.50 6.18
CA SER A 31 12.40 -3.98 6.79
C SER A 31 12.28 -2.52 7.22
N ASN A 32 11.54 -1.72 6.46
CA ASN A 32 11.44 -0.27 6.62
C ASN A 32 10.09 0.17 7.24
N GLN A 33 9.15 -0.76 7.35
CA GLN A 33 7.78 -0.55 7.83
C GLN A 33 6.92 0.45 7.02
N PRO A 34 7.10 0.67 5.69
CA PRO A 34 6.11 1.39 4.92
C PRO A 34 4.88 0.52 4.64
N LEU A 35 3.72 1.18 4.60
CA LEU A 35 2.47 0.61 4.15
C LEU A 35 2.47 0.54 2.62
N ILE A 36 2.33 -0.66 2.06
CA ILE A 36 2.21 -0.86 0.61
C ILE A 36 0.79 -0.47 0.21
N VAL A 37 0.64 0.24 -0.92
CA VAL A 37 -0.67 0.50 -1.54
C VAL A 37 -0.62 -0.10 -2.94
N THR A 38 -1.48 -1.09 -3.21
CA THR A 38 -1.46 -1.81 -4.50
C THR A 38 -2.86 -2.16 -4.98
N TYR A 39 -2.99 -2.35 -6.30
CA TYR A 39 -4.17 -2.89 -6.99
C TYR A 39 -3.89 -4.29 -7.58
N ASP A 40 -2.69 -4.82 -7.34
CA ASP A 40 -2.22 -6.06 -7.95
C ASP A 40 -2.83 -7.26 -7.22
N ASP A 41 -3.81 -7.92 -7.85
CA ASP A 41 -4.60 -9.01 -7.28
C ASP A 41 -3.76 -10.27 -7.03
N ASP A 42 -2.69 -10.48 -7.82
CA ASP A 42 -1.77 -11.58 -7.60
C ASP A 42 -0.93 -11.38 -6.33
N PHE A 43 -0.81 -10.14 -5.81
CA PHE A 43 -0.09 -9.88 -4.55
C PHE A 43 -0.70 -10.61 -3.35
N GLU A 44 -2.03 -10.73 -3.30
CA GLU A 44 -2.72 -11.52 -2.25
C GLU A 44 -2.40 -13.01 -2.37
N THR A 45 -2.26 -13.50 -3.60
CA THR A 45 -2.03 -14.93 -3.87
C THR A 45 -0.57 -15.33 -3.59
N ASP A 46 0.38 -14.45 -3.86
CA ASP A 46 1.82 -14.74 -3.76
C ASP A 46 2.45 -14.45 -2.38
N TYR A 47 1.83 -13.63 -1.53
CA TYR A 47 2.43 -13.20 -0.26
C TYR A 47 1.49 -13.31 0.94
N GLU A 48 2.02 -13.84 2.04
CA GLU A 48 1.31 -13.92 3.31
C GLU A 48 1.67 -12.73 4.22
N GLY A 49 0.85 -12.50 5.25
CA GLY A 49 1.02 -11.35 6.16
C GLY A 49 2.35 -11.29 6.92
N SER A 50 3.18 -12.35 6.85
CA SER A 50 4.53 -12.35 7.42
C SER A 50 5.59 -11.80 6.46
N ASP A 51 5.30 -11.67 5.16
CA ASP A 51 6.27 -11.26 4.13
C ASP A 51 6.48 -9.74 4.03
N TYR A 52 5.51 -8.95 4.52
CA TYR A 52 5.50 -7.49 4.50
C TYR A 52 5.07 -6.93 5.87
N TRP A 53 5.19 -5.61 6.05
CA TRP A 53 4.71 -4.97 7.28
C TRP A 53 3.20 -4.71 7.23
N GLY A 54 2.70 -4.15 6.13
CA GLY A 54 1.27 -3.90 5.93
C GLY A 54 0.96 -3.54 4.48
N VAL A 55 -0.23 -3.88 4.02
CA VAL A 55 -0.73 -3.65 2.66
C VAL A 55 -2.15 -3.10 2.70
N LEU A 56 -2.40 -2.04 1.94
CA LEU A 56 -3.73 -1.60 1.54
C LEU A 56 -3.99 -2.08 0.11
N PHE A 57 -4.86 -3.08 -0.02
CA PHE A 57 -5.26 -3.65 -1.29
C PHE A 57 -6.50 -2.92 -1.81
N LEU A 58 -6.37 -2.21 -2.93
CA LEU A 58 -7.43 -1.43 -3.54
C LEU A 58 -8.16 -2.28 -4.58
N VAL A 59 -9.41 -2.66 -4.28
CA VAL A 59 -10.18 -3.63 -5.10
C VAL A 59 -10.66 -3.10 -6.44
N ASP A 60 -10.70 -1.79 -6.66
CA ASP A 60 -10.97 -1.24 -7.99
C ASP A 60 -9.74 -0.55 -8.57
N SER A 61 -9.36 -0.90 -9.80
CA SER A 61 -8.20 -0.30 -10.48
C SER A 61 -8.48 1.08 -11.11
N ASP A 62 -9.72 1.59 -11.03
CA ASP A 62 -10.14 2.84 -11.69
C ASP A 62 -9.97 4.09 -10.81
N TRP A 63 -9.22 3.97 -9.71
CA TRP A 63 -9.05 5.07 -8.77
C TRP A 63 -8.05 6.10 -9.31
N THR A 64 -8.44 7.37 -9.23
CA THR A 64 -7.49 8.47 -9.48
C THR A 64 -6.50 8.57 -8.32
N ALA A 65 -5.29 9.07 -8.60
CA ALA A 65 -4.29 9.31 -7.55
C ALA A 65 -4.78 10.24 -6.42
N ILE A 66 -5.77 11.10 -6.69
CA ILE A 66 -6.39 11.95 -5.67
C ILE A 66 -7.27 11.11 -4.74
N GLN A 67 -8.12 10.23 -5.29
CA GLN A 67 -8.98 9.35 -4.50
C GLN A 67 -8.17 8.40 -3.62
N VAL A 68 -7.07 7.85 -4.14
CA VAL A 68 -6.14 7.05 -3.35
C VAL A 68 -5.60 7.84 -2.18
N ALA A 69 -5.08 9.04 -2.44
CA ALA A 69 -4.51 9.88 -1.38
C ALA A 69 -5.55 10.25 -0.31
N ASP A 70 -6.79 10.53 -0.71
CA ASP A 70 -7.88 10.87 0.21
C ASP A 70 -8.29 9.68 1.08
N VAL A 71 -8.44 8.49 0.51
CA VAL A 71 -8.82 7.28 1.26
C VAL A 71 -7.69 6.79 2.15
N VAL A 72 -6.45 6.75 1.66
CA VAL A 72 -5.29 6.37 2.49
C VAL A 72 -5.14 7.34 3.66
N HIS A 73 -5.31 8.64 3.42
CA HIS A 73 -5.30 9.63 4.50
C HIS A 73 -6.39 9.35 5.53
N ARG A 74 -7.63 9.11 5.10
CA ARG A 74 -8.76 8.81 6.00
C ARG A 74 -8.52 7.54 6.82
N ILE A 75 -7.99 6.48 6.22
CA ILE A 75 -7.64 5.24 6.93
C ILE A 75 -6.59 5.53 8.01
N LEU A 76 -5.56 6.31 7.69
CA LEU A 76 -4.49 6.67 8.64
C LEU A 76 -4.98 7.62 9.76
N GLU A 77 -6.08 8.34 9.58
CA GLU A 77 -6.72 9.12 10.66
C GLU A 77 -7.58 8.25 11.59
N LEU A 78 -8.17 7.18 11.05
CA LEU A 78 -9.10 6.31 11.77
C LEU A 78 -8.40 5.17 12.51
N TYR A 79 -7.30 4.66 11.96
CA TYR A 79 -6.60 3.49 12.48
C TYR A 79 -5.15 3.82 12.83
N PRO A 80 -4.68 3.42 14.02
CA PRO A 80 -3.27 3.51 14.34
C PRO A 80 -2.46 2.53 13.47
N PRO A 81 -1.17 2.81 13.19
CA PRO A 81 -0.32 1.97 12.35
C PRO A 81 -0.26 0.49 12.76
N ALA A 82 -0.41 0.18 14.06
CA ALA A 82 -0.42 -1.19 14.55
C ALA A 82 -1.62 -2.01 14.06
N GLU A 83 -2.76 -1.37 13.78
CA GLU A 83 -3.96 -2.01 13.24
C GLU A 83 -3.91 -2.19 11.72
N LEU A 84 -2.92 -1.59 11.06
CA LEU A 84 -2.71 -1.69 9.62
C LEU A 84 -1.68 -2.77 9.25
N GLN A 85 -1.21 -3.55 10.23
CA GLN A 85 -0.31 -4.68 9.97
C GLN A 85 -1.03 -5.79 9.22
N GLY A 86 -0.33 -6.41 8.27
CA GLY A 86 -0.93 -7.39 7.36
C GLY A 86 -1.75 -6.73 6.23
N MET A 87 -2.57 -7.53 5.55
CA MET A 87 -3.33 -7.07 4.39
C MET A 87 -4.72 -6.56 4.79
N ASN A 88 -5.03 -5.36 4.31
CA ASN A 88 -6.31 -4.69 4.51
C ASN A 88 -6.95 -4.38 3.16
N ILE A 89 -8.17 -4.87 2.97
CA ILE A 89 -8.93 -4.66 1.74
C ILE A 89 -9.64 -3.32 1.81
N VAL A 90 -9.44 -2.48 0.80
CA VAL A 90 -9.94 -1.12 0.74
C VAL A 90 -10.83 -0.95 -0.49
N GLY A 91 -12.13 -0.79 -0.25
CA GLY A 91 -13.15 -0.51 -1.26
C GLY A 91 -13.63 0.94 -1.28
N ARG A 92 -14.54 1.28 -2.20
CA ARG A 92 -15.11 2.63 -2.32
C ARG A 92 -15.99 3.06 -1.14
N GLU A 93 -16.36 2.14 -0.25
CA GLU A 93 -17.09 2.43 0.98
C GLU A 93 -16.32 3.33 1.96
N TRP A 94 -15.01 3.50 1.74
CA TRP A 94 -14.15 4.42 2.47
C TRP A 94 -14.20 5.88 1.99
N MET A 95 -14.87 6.17 0.87
CA MET A 95 -15.06 7.54 0.37
C MET A 95 -16.10 8.34 1.15
#